data_AF-A0A1Z5J2V4-F1
#
_entry.id   AF-A0A1Z5J2V4-F1
#
_cell.length_a   1.000
_cell.length_b   1.000
_cell.length_c   1.000
_cell.angle_alpha   90.00
_cell.angle_beta   90.00
_cell.angle_gamma   90.00
#
_symmetry.space_group_name_H-M   'P 1'
#
loop_
_entity.id
_entity.type
_entity.pdbx_description
1 polymer ?
#
loop_
_entity_poly.entity_id
_entity_poly.type
_entity_poly.pdbx_seq_one_letter_code
_entity_poly.pdbx_strand_id
1 'polypeptide(L)'
;MNQKKIATLLIAVVSLGTGLSFHQTTAHALADYWVHNHWVTIRKTVKVQKIKIVNPMYKSRSVKTYKIHRGAHYKLGHYSTNYPWVLNSGRFNSNSHYTYIVRRGWNDASWFKFRLTKSKSIA
;
A
#
# COMPACT_ATOMS: atom_id res chain seq x y z
N MET A 1 -48.56 27.46 -36.22
CA MET A 1 -49.31 26.99 -35.03
C MET A 1 -48.91 25.55 -34.78
N ASN A 2 -48.06 25.32 -33.77
CA ASN A 2 -47.36 24.06 -33.52
C ASN A 2 -48.18 23.15 -32.59
N GLN A 3 -48.43 21.91 -33.00
CA GLN A 3 -48.88 20.83 -32.11
C GLN A 3 -47.93 19.64 -32.24
N LYS A 4 -47.01 19.50 -31.28
CA LYS A 4 -46.20 18.29 -31.13
C LYS A 4 -46.79 17.47 -29.99
N LYS A 5 -47.34 16.30 -30.32
CA LYS A 5 -47.76 15.30 -29.35
C LYS A 5 -46.54 14.50 -28.89
N ILE A 6 -46.26 14.58 -27.59
CA ILE A 6 -45.93 13.50 -26.64
C ILE A 6 -44.93 12.43 -27.10
N ALA A 7 -43.76 12.39 -26.45
CA ALA A 7 -43.24 11.15 -25.87
C ALA A 7 -42.12 11.46 -24.86
N THR A 8 -42.39 11.12 -23.60
CA THR A 8 -41.50 11.12 -22.45
C THR A 8 -40.31 10.18 -22.69
N LEU A 9 -39.08 10.63 -22.41
CA LEU A 9 -37.99 9.71 -22.08
C LEU A 9 -37.14 10.27 -20.94
N LEU A 10 -37.39 9.71 -19.75
CA LEU A 10 -36.56 9.82 -18.55
C LEU A 10 -35.18 9.20 -18.83
N ILE A 11 -34.11 9.97 -18.67
CA ILE A 11 -32.76 9.42 -18.58
C ILE A 11 -32.29 9.60 -17.13
N ALA A 12 -32.49 8.54 -16.34
CA ALA A 12 -31.85 8.38 -15.06
C ALA A 12 -30.34 8.23 -15.29
N VAL A 13 -29.55 9.21 -14.87
CA VAL A 13 -28.08 9.08 -14.84
C VAL A 13 -27.73 8.16 -13.67
N VAL A 14 -27.70 6.86 -13.94
CA VAL A 14 -26.97 5.89 -13.12
C VAL A 14 -25.49 6.19 -13.35
N SER A 15 -24.92 7.11 -12.57
CA SER A 15 -23.47 7.23 -12.48
C SER A 15 -22.94 5.95 -11.85
N LEU A 16 -22.54 5.06 -12.75
CA LEU A 16 -21.73 3.85 -12.58
C LEU A 16 -20.93 3.88 -11.28
N GLY A 17 -21.49 3.24 -10.25
CA GLY A 17 -20.71 2.63 -9.19
C GLY A 17 -19.82 1.57 -9.83
N THR A 18 -18.68 2.00 -10.37
CA THR A 18 -17.60 1.09 -10.71
C THR A 18 -17.12 0.53 -9.39
N GLY A 19 -17.57 -0.70 -9.16
CA GLY A 19 -17.26 -1.47 -7.97
C GLY A 19 -15.77 -1.37 -7.70
N LEU A 20 -15.44 -0.85 -6.52
CA LEU A 20 -14.16 -1.10 -5.91
C LEU A 20 -14.11 -2.62 -5.73
N SER A 21 -13.50 -3.34 -6.68
CA SER A 21 -13.16 -4.74 -6.50
C SER A 21 -12.18 -4.82 -5.34
N PHE A 22 -12.72 -4.92 -4.13
CA PHE A 22 -11.96 -5.33 -2.97
C PHE A 22 -11.62 -6.80 -3.20
N HIS A 23 -10.45 -7.05 -3.79
CA HIS A 23 -9.83 -8.36 -3.70
C HIS A 23 -9.59 -8.64 -2.21
N GLN A 24 -10.56 -9.31 -1.56
CA GLN A 24 -10.32 -10.03 -0.32
C GLN A 24 -9.42 -11.20 -0.69
N THR A 25 -8.12 -10.96 -0.67
CA THR A 25 -7.13 -12.01 -0.82
C THR A 25 -7.19 -12.86 0.43
N THR A 26 -7.43 -14.16 0.25
CA THR A 26 -7.34 -15.17 1.32
C THR A 26 -5.97 -15.06 1.99
N ALA A 27 -5.86 -15.41 3.29
CA ALA A 27 -4.61 -15.25 4.04
C ALA A 27 -3.39 -15.91 3.36
N HIS A 28 -3.62 -16.99 2.60
CA HIS A 28 -2.61 -17.66 1.78
C HIS A 28 -2.19 -16.84 0.55
N ALA A 29 -3.15 -16.22 -0.15
CA ALA A 29 -2.85 -15.34 -1.28
C ALA A 29 -2.18 -14.02 -0.85
N LEU A 30 -2.39 -13.56 0.39
CA LEU A 30 -1.64 -12.45 0.96
C LEU A 30 -0.17 -12.82 1.19
N ALA A 31 0.12 -14.01 1.72
CA ALA A 31 1.49 -14.47 1.94
C ALA A 31 2.26 -14.61 0.62
N ASP A 32 1.67 -15.25 -0.39
CA ASP A 32 2.27 -15.39 -1.73
C ASP A 32 2.48 -14.03 -2.42
N TYR A 33 1.53 -13.11 -2.23
CA TYR A 33 1.66 -11.76 -2.75
C TYR A 33 2.90 -11.06 -2.18
N TRP A 34 3.19 -11.21 -0.89
CA TRP A 34 4.32 -10.53 -0.24
C TRP A 34 5.69 -11.19 -0.40
N VAL A 35 5.80 -12.27 -1.19
CA VAL A 35 7.09 -12.87 -1.58
C VAL A 35 8.02 -11.83 -2.21
N HIS A 36 7.45 -10.84 -2.90
CA HIS A 36 8.19 -9.74 -3.50
C HIS A 36 7.86 -8.40 -2.85
N ASN A 37 8.81 -7.47 -2.92
CA ASN A 37 8.58 -6.10 -2.46
C ASN A 37 7.73 -5.32 -3.47
N HIS A 38 6.67 -4.65 -2.99
CA HIS A 38 5.69 -3.94 -3.83
C HIS A 38 5.77 -2.43 -3.70
N TRP A 39 5.52 -1.72 -4.80
CA TRP A 39 5.35 -0.27 -4.75
C TRP A 39 3.99 0.09 -4.14
N VAL A 40 4.04 0.89 -3.08
CA VAL A 40 2.85 1.38 -2.39
C VAL A 40 2.82 2.90 -2.34
N THR A 41 1.61 3.45 -2.22
CA THR A 41 1.36 4.86 -1.96
C THR A 41 0.86 5.04 -0.54
N ILE A 42 1.51 5.90 0.22
CA ILE A 42 1.16 6.18 1.61
C ILE A 42 -0.13 7.00 1.67
N ARG A 43 -1.15 6.50 2.37
CA ARG A 43 -2.46 7.16 2.53
C ARG A 43 -2.56 7.98 3.80
N LYS A 44 -1.81 7.62 4.84
CA LYS A 44 -1.83 8.27 6.15
C LYS A 44 -0.40 8.52 6.60
N THR A 45 -0.18 9.61 7.35
CA THR A 45 1.15 9.87 7.91
C THR A 45 1.54 8.74 8.87
N VAL A 46 2.67 8.08 8.60
CA VAL A 46 3.16 6.95 9.40
C VAL A 46 4.54 7.24 9.96
N LYS A 47 4.87 6.55 11.06
CA LYS A 47 6.20 6.61 11.68
C LYS A 47 7.03 5.42 11.20
N VAL A 48 8.26 5.70 10.80
CA VAL A 48 9.25 4.72 10.36
C VAL A 48 10.40 4.69 11.34
N GLN A 49 10.74 3.53 11.85
CA GLN A 49 11.91 3.33 12.71
C GLN A 49 13.08 2.81 11.89
N LYS A 50 14.24 3.46 12.04
CA LYS A 50 15.53 2.92 11.61
C LYS A 50 16.06 2.06 12.74
N ILE A 51 16.11 0.77 12.49
CA ILE A 51 16.67 -0.23 13.40
C ILE A 51 18.09 -0.51 12.96
N LYS A 52 19.05 -0.36 13.87
CA LYS A 52 20.41 -0.83 13.64
C LYS A 52 20.43 -2.33 13.90
N ILE A 53 20.77 -3.10 12.88
CA ILE A 53 20.96 -4.55 12.98
C ILE A 53 22.34 -4.77 13.62
N VAL A 54 22.37 -5.57 14.67
CA VAL A 54 23.58 -5.92 15.41
C VAL A 54 23.62 -7.45 15.56
N ASN A 55 24.80 -8.06 15.51
CA ASN A 55 24.98 -9.47 15.85
C ASN A 55 25.37 -9.56 17.34
N PRO A 56 24.63 -10.28 18.20
CA PRO A 56 23.42 -11.07 17.94
C PRO A 56 22.14 -10.24 17.73
N MET A 57 21.23 -10.72 16.86
CA MET A 57 20.08 -9.96 16.33
C MET A 57 19.14 -9.40 17.41
N TYR A 58 19.03 -10.06 18.56
CA TYR A 58 18.21 -9.59 19.69
C TYR A 58 18.70 -8.25 20.29
N LYS A 59 19.96 -7.86 20.06
CA LYS A 59 20.51 -6.55 20.47
C LYS A 59 20.19 -5.42 19.50
N SER A 60 19.54 -5.75 18.37
CA SER A 60 19.13 -4.75 17.39
C SER A 60 18.16 -3.77 18.04
N ARG A 61 18.36 -2.47 17.77
CA ARG A 61 17.58 -1.41 18.42
C ARG A 61 17.23 -0.31 17.46
N SER A 62 16.09 0.33 17.73
CA SER A 62 15.70 1.56 17.04
C SER A 62 16.68 2.67 17.39
N VAL A 63 17.31 3.27 16.39
CA VAL A 63 18.25 4.38 16.55
C VAL A 63 17.68 5.71 16.09
N LYS A 64 16.64 5.70 15.24
CA LYS A 64 15.99 6.92 14.75
C LYS A 64 14.56 6.66 14.33
N THR A 65 13.71 7.67 14.46
CA THR A 65 12.34 7.64 13.94
C THR A 65 12.13 8.76 12.93
N TYR A 66 11.47 8.45 11.83
CA TYR A 66 11.10 9.36 10.75
C TYR A 66 9.59 9.39 10.60
N LYS A 67 9.07 10.47 10.02
CA LYS A 67 7.68 10.56 9.58
C LYS A 67 7.65 10.49 8.06
N ILE A 68 6.75 9.66 7.52
CA ILE A 68 6.40 9.65 6.11
C ILE A 68 5.01 10.22 5.98
N HIS A 69 4.86 11.22 5.12
CA HIS A 69 3.60 11.90 4.88
C HIS A 69 2.78 11.20 3.80
N ARG A 70 1.47 11.48 3.80
CA ARG A 70 0.54 11.03 2.76
C ARG A 70 1.04 11.45 1.37
N GLY A 71 0.86 10.56 0.39
CA GLY A 71 1.23 10.78 -1.01
C GLY A 71 2.63 10.27 -1.36
N ALA A 72 3.47 9.94 -0.38
CA ALA A 72 4.78 9.38 -0.65
C ALA A 72 4.69 7.97 -1.26
N HIS A 73 5.66 7.62 -2.09
CA HIS A 73 5.73 6.33 -2.77
C HIS A 73 7.00 5.60 -2.35
N TYR A 74 6.83 4.36 -1.88
CA TYR A 74 7.95 3.52 -1.48
C TYR A 74 7.70 2.07 -1.85
N LYS A 75 8.78 1.34 -2.04
CA LYS A 75 8.80 -0.12 -2.13
C LYS A 75 8.74 -0.70 -0.72
N LEU A 76 7.72 -1.52 -0.46
CA LEU A 76 7.38 -2.12 0.82
C LEU A 76 7.46 -3.64 0.72
N GLY A 77 8.07 -4.29 1.71
CA GLY A 77 8.05 -5.73 1.92
C GLY A 77 7.35 -6.08 3.22
N HIS A 78 6.91 -7.33 3.34
CA HIS A 78 6.25 -7.88 4.53
C HIS A 78 6.96 -9.19 4.88
N TYR A 79 7.74 -9.17 5.98
CA TYR A 79 8.77 -10.20 6.23
C TYR A 79 8.42 -11.12 7.38
N SER A 80 8.15 -10.57 8.57
CA SER A 80 7.82 -11.38 9.74
C SER A 80 7.02 -10.58 10.77
N THR A 81 6.41 -11.25 11.74
CA THR A 81 5.63 -10.62 12.81
C THR A 81 6.41 -9.55 13.57
N ASN A 82 7.74 -9.71 13.68
CA ASN A 82 8.62 -8.71 14.32
C ASN A 82 8.94 -7.52 13.40
N TYR A 83 8.93 -7.74 12.08
CA TYR A 83 9.21 -6.74 11.05
C TYR A 83 8.11 -6.75 9.99
N PRO A 84 6.89 -6.32 10.37
CA PRO A 84 5.71 -6.51 9.54
C PRO A 84 5.79 -5.71 8.24
N TRP A 85 6.36 -4.51 8.28
CA TRP A 85 6.34 -3.59 7.15
C TRP A 85 7.72 -2.97 6.97
N VAL A 86 8.46 -3.43 5.96
CA VAL A 86 9.86 -3.02 5.72
C VAL A 86 9.98 -2.20 4.45
N LEU A 87 10.60 -1.03 4.54
CA LEU A 87 10.85 -0.16 3.39
C LEU A 87 12.18 -0.51 2.73
N ASN A 88 12.16 -0.60 1.40
CA ASN A 88 13.30 -1.04 0.57
C ASN A 88 13.53 -0.10 -0.61
N SER A 89 13.42 1.22 -0.40
CA SER A 89 13.62 2.20 -1.47
C SER A 89 13.97 3.61 -1.00
N GLY A 90 14.67 4.34 -1.86
CA GLY A 90 15.04 5.74 -1.64
C GLY A 90 15.81 5.93 -0.33
N ARG A 91 15.41 6.92 0.46
CA ARG A 91 15.99 7.20 1.78
C ARG A 91 15.80 6.06 2.80
N PHE A 92 14.81 5.20 2.58
CA PHE A 92 14.47 4.08 3.47
C PHE A 92 14.80 2.77 2.77
N ASN A 93 16.08 2.55 2.47
CA ASN A 93 16.56 1.34 1.84
C ASN A 93 17.18 0.41 2.89
N SER A 94 16.48 -0.68 3.22
CA SER A 94 16.95 -1.63 4.23
C SER A 94 18.07 -2.52 3.69
N ASN A 95 19.05 -2.82 4.54
CA ASN A 95 20.22 -3.64 4.23
C ASN A 95 20.69 -4.40 5.50
N SER A 96 21.87 -5.02 5.44
CA SER A 96 22.45 -5.80 6.55
C SER A 96 22.77 -4.98 7.81
N HIS A 97 22.94 -3.66 7.71
CA HIS A 97 23.27 -2.79 8.84
C HIS A 97 22.05 -2.07 9.42
N TYR A 98 21.09 -1.71 8.56
CA TYR A 98 19.92 -0.94 8.96
C TYR A 98 18.67 -1.47 8.28
N THR A 99 17.61 -1.68 9.07
CA THR A 99 16.26 -1.95 8.55
C THR A 99 15.31 -0.81 8.90
N TYR A 100 14.43 -0.46 7.96
CA TYR A 100 13.48 0.63 8.08
C TYR A 100 12.07 0.07 8.18
N ILE A 101 11.49 0.12 9.37
CA ILE A 101 10.21 -0.52 9.64
C ILE A 101 9.11 0.51 9.87
N VAL A 102 7.91 0.24 9.37
CA VAL A 102 6.73 1.04 9.68
C VAL A 102 6.06 0.44 10.91
N ARG A 103 5.87 1.25 11.97
CA ARG A 103 5.20 0.78 13.20
C ARG A 103 3.69 0.66 12.98
N ARG A 104 3.28 -0.50 12.46
CA ARG A 104 1.88 -0.89 12.25
C ARG A 104 1.75 -2.39 12.53
N GLY A 105 0.53 -2.82 12.84
CA GLY A 105 0.24 -4.24 13.08
C GLY A 105 0.53 -5.07 11.83
N TRP A 106 0.83 -6.36 12.04
CA TRP A 106 1.15 -7.33 10.97
C TRP A 106 0.17 -7.31 9.80
N ASN A 107 -1.14 -7.22 10.08
CA ASN A 107 -2.19 -7.19 9.06
C ASN A 107 -2.79 -5.80 8.83
N ASP A 108 -2.20 -4.74 9.35
CA ASP A 108 -2.70 -3.38 9.13
C ASP A 108 -2.18 -2.81 7.81
N ALA A 109 -2.98 -2.96 6.75
CA ALA A 109 -2.76 -2.36 5.44
C ALA A 109 -3.53 -1.03 5.24
N SER A 110 -4.20 -0.49 6.27
CA SER A 110 -5.10 0.67 6.13
C SER A 110 -4.38 2.00 5.81
N TRP A 111 -3.06 2.03 5.96
CA TRP A 111 -2.22 3.21 5.84
C TRP A 111 -1.55 3.37 4.47
N PHE A 112 -1.67 2.37 3.59
CA PHE A 112 -1.17 2.45 2.22
C PHE A 112 -2.20 1.92 1.21
N LYS A 113 -1.91 2.11 -0.06
CA LYS A 113 -2.56 1.41 -1.17
C LYS A 113 -1.50 0.89 -2.10
N PHE A 114 -1.75 -0.26 -2.71
CA PHE A 114 -0.90 -0.74 -3.79
C PHE A 114 -0.95 0.24 -4.94
N ARG A 115 0.22 0.47 -5.54
CA ARG A 115 0.29 1.16 -6.80
C ARG A 115 0.00 0.10 -7.87
N LEU A 116 -1.22 0.11 -8.41
CA LEU A 116 -1.51 -0.64 -9.62
C LEU A 116 -0.54 -0.14 -10.68
N THR A 117 0.41 -0.97 -11.08
CA THR A 117 1.11 -0.78 -12.33
C THR A 117 0.02 -0.86 -13.38
N LYS A 118 -0.28 0.24 -14.09
CA LYS A 118 -1.13 0.15 -15.28
C LYS A 118 -0.45 -0.88 -16.18
N SER A 119 -1.02 -2.07 -16.28
CA SER A 119 -0.67 -2.97 -17.37
C SER A 119 -0.94 -2.15 -18.63
N LYS A 120 0.11 -1.87 -19.39
CA LYS A 120 -0.06 -1.36 -20.75
C LYS A 120 -0.80 -2.49 -21.47
N SER A 121 -2.10 -2.34 -21.65
CA SER A 121 -2.86 -3.12 -22.62
C SER A 121 -2.17 -2.86 -23.95
N ILE A 122 -1.44 -3.87 -24.43
CA ILE A 122 -0.96 -3.89 -25.81
C ILE A 122 -2.23 -4.23 -26.60
N ALA A 123 -2.80 -3.21 -27.22
CA ALA A 123 -3.86 -3.35 -28.20
C ALA A 123 -3.25 -3.71 -29.56
#